data_AF-A0A1W6LBY0-F1
#
_entry.id   AF-A0A1W6LBY0-F1
#
_cell.length_a   1.000
_cell.length_b   1.000
_cell.length_c   1.000
_cell.angle_alpha   90.00
_cell.angle_beta   90.00
_cell.angle_gamma   90.00
#
_symmetry.space_group_name_H-M   'P 1'
#
loop_
_entity.id
_entity.type
_entity.pdbx_description
1 polymer ?
#
loop_
_entity_poly.entity_id
_entity_poly.type
_entity_poly.pdbx_seq_one_letter_code
_entity_poly.pdbx_strand_id
1 'polypeptide(L)'
;MHRTETNDPRRNGLVLGAASGLAAGLAGAVAMTAFQAVLARARITSGVSGPPSTEKAADRLALATGGHGMPRLRRPAAGETVHNVVGALVGGAYGVAAEVDPRVTRGGGAAFGAVAATVVDETLVPAFRLGAPFWKAPLFSHPYSYLSHVVFGTVTEAARKLFRRVFQQVQSGADVVLRQPEPPVVTEPPARDPQPPLSLAFLLGACAGPRTSAPLALVSWAARLGWIDVKGSPLAFLGSARAVSVTTPMAIGELVVDKLPSTPSRTQAVGVAARVASGAVSGAALAGGRSPQAALAGAAGALVATFVGHSIRTQTARAFGRDFPVAAVEDLLAFGGAAMVCLAVLAPADRSG
;
A
#
# COMPACT_ATOMS: atom_id res chain seq x y z
N MET A 1 9.91 -31.19 25.51
CA MET A 1 10.16 -31.33 24.05
C MET A 1 8.98 -30.74 23.29
N HIS A 2 8.92 -29.41 23.16
CA HIS A 2 7.92 -28.77 22.29
C HIS A 2 8.61 -28.48 20.96
N ARG A 3 8.25 -29.29 19.95
CA ARG A 3 8.70 -29.16 18.57
C ARG A 3 8.19 -27.82 18.05
N THR A 4 9.05 -26.81 17.99
CA THR A 4 8.80 -25.56 17.28
C THR A 4 8.43 -25.92 15.85
N GLU A 5 7.24 -25.49 15.43
CA GLU A 5 6.80 -25.64 14.04
C GLU A 5 7.89 -25.06 13.13
N THR A 6 8.43 -25.95 12.30
CA THR A 6 9.49 -25.65 11.36
C THR A 6 9.03 -24.54 10.42
N ASN A 7 9.77 -23.42 10.40
CA ASN A 7 9.71 -22.41 9.34
C ASN A 7 10.04 -23.10 8.00
N ASP A 8 9.04 -23.64 7.31
CA ASP A 8 9.21 -24.18 5.96
C ASP A 8 9.51 -23.02 5.00
N PRO A 9 10.71 -22.98 4.39
CA PRO A 9 11.09 -21.90 3.48
C PRO A 9 10.12 -21.72 2.31
N ARG A 10 9.50 -22.82 1.84
CA ARG A 10 8.51 -22.78 0.76
C ARG A 10 7.22 -22.12 1.21
N ARG A 11 6.69 -22.50 2.38
CA ARG A 11 5.49 -21.89 2.96
C ARG A 11 5.70 -20.39 3.21
N ASN A 12 6.86 -20.01 3.74
CA ASN A 12 7.18 -18.60 3.98
C ASN A 12 7.28 -17.81 2.67
N GLY A 13 7.88 -18.38 1.62
CA GLY A 13 7.89 -17.81 0.28
C GLY A 13 6.48 -17.54 -0.25
N LEU A 14 5.58 -18.53 -0.17
CA LEU A 14 4.19 -18.40 -0.63
C LEU A 14 3.41 -17.32 0.14
N VAL A 15 3.58 -17.23 1.46
CA VAL A 15 2.92 -16.19 2.27
C VAL A 15 3.41 -14.80 1.89
N LEU A 16 4.73 -14.62 1.73
CA LEU A 16 5.32 -13.36 1.29
C LEU A 16 4.91 -13.01 -0.14
N GLY A 17 4.83 -14.00 -1.03
CA GLY A 17 4.30 -13.87 -2.39
C GLY A 17 2.85 -13.40 -2.40
N ALA A 18 1.97 -14.06 -1.64
CA ALA A 18 0.57 -13.68 -1.51
C ALA A 18 0.41 -12.26 -0.93
N ALA A 19 1.09 -11.95 0.17
CA ALA A 19 1.01 -10.66 0.83
C ALA A 19 1.51 -9.52 -0.08
N SER A 20 2.68 -9.70 -0.72
CA SER A 20 3.22 -8.73 -1.67
C SER A 20 2.34 -8.59 -2.91
N GLY A 21 1.76 -9.69 -3.38
CA GLY A 21 0.80 -9.72 -4.48
C GLY A 21 -0.49 -8.96 -4.16
N LEU A 22 -1.07 -9.13 -2.97
CA LEU A 22 -2.29 -8.42 -2.54
C LEU A 22 -2.05 -6.90 -2.55
N ALA A 23 -0.96 -6.44 -1.92
CA ALA A 23 -0.60 -5.03 -1.87
C ALA A 23 -0.31 -4.47 -3.28
N ALA A 24 0.39 -5.25 -4.11
CA ALA A 24 0.73 -4.87 -5.47
C ALA A 24 -0.44 -4.87 -6.45
N GLY A 25 -1.40 -5.76 -6.27
CA GLY A 25 -2.65 -5.80 -7.03
C GLY A 25 -3.50 -4.57 -6.77
N LEU A 26 -3.59 -4.13 -5.51
CA LEU A 26 -4.23 -2.87 -5.17
C LEU A 26 -3.52 -1.67 -5.83
N ALA A 27 -2.18 -1.63 -5.77
CA ALA A 27 -1.40 -0.58 -6.43
C ALA A 27 -1.61 -0.56 -7.95
N GLY A 28 -1.67 -1.73 -8.59
CA GLY A 28 -1.98 -1.88 -10.01
C GLY A 28 -3.39 -1.39 -10.36
N ALA A 29 -4.39 -1.72 -9.55
CA ALA A 29 -5.77 -1.28 -9.76
C ALA A 29 -5.89 0.25 -9.69
N VAL A 30 -5.30 0.86 -8.65
CA VAL A 30 -5.24 2.33 -8.51
C VAL A 30 -4.55 2.98 -9.71
N ALA A 31 -3.43 2.42 -10.18
CA ALA A 31 -2.71 2.94 -11.33
C ALA A 31 -3.52 2.82 -12.63
N MET A 32 -4.22 1.70 -12.82
CA MET A 32 -5.14 1.50 -13.94
C MET A 32 -6.29 2.51 -13.91
N THR A 33 -6.94 2.73 -12.77
CA THR A 33 -7.98 3.76 -12.60
C THR A 33 -7.43 5.15 -12.94
N ALA A 34 -6.22 5.49 -12.46
CA ALA A 34 -5.58 6.77 -12.76
C ALA A 34 -5.29 6.93 -14.26
N PHE A 35 -4.78 5.88 -14.90
CA PHE A 35 -4.53 5.84 -16.34
C PHE A 35 -5.82 6.05 -17.14
N GLN A 36 -6.89 5.35 -16.79
CA GLN A 36 -8.20 5.50 -17.42
C GLN A 36 -8.77 6.91 -17.22
N ALA A 37 -8.57 7.52 -16.06
CA ALA A 37 -8.97 8.90 -15.80
C ALA A 37 -8.21 9.91 -16.68
N VAL A 38 -6.92 9.67 -16.96
CA VAL A 38 -6.14 10.48 -17.90
C VAL A 38 -6.67 10.33 -19.33
N LEU A 39 -6.92 9.11 -19.79
CA LEU A 39 -7.51 8.87 -21.11
C LEU A 39 -8.89 9.51 -21.25
N ALA A 40 -9.73 9.42 -20.22
CA ALA A 40 -11.05 10.02 -20.20
C ALA A 40 -11.00 11.56 -20.34
N ARG A 41 -10.00 12.23 -19.74
CA ARG A 41 -9.77 13.67 -19.94
C ARG A 41 -9.41 14.01 -21.39
N ALA A 42 -8.77 13.09 -22.09
CA ALA A 42 -8.49 13.19 -23.53
C ALA A 42 -9.66 12.70 -24.41
N ARG A 43 -10.84 12.43 -23.83
CA ARG A 43 -12.03 11.87 -24.51
C ARG A 43 -11.82 10.48 -25.12
N ILE A 44 -10.83 9.73 -24.64
CA ILE A 44 -10.58 8.34 -25.02
C ILE A 44 -11.25 7.45 -23.96
N THR A 45 -12.36 6.81 -24.32
CA THR A 45 -13.12 5.92 -23.45
C THR A 45 -13.31 4.55 -24.10
N SER A 46 -13.75 3.55 -23.33
CA SER A 46 -14.00 2.20 -23.85
C SER A 46 -15.13 2.13 -24.89
N GLY A 47 -15.98 3.16 -24.99
CA GLY A 47 -17.17 3.16 -25.86
C GLY A 47 -18.28 2.21 -25.39
N VAL A 48 -18.13 1.54 -24.25
CA VAL A 48 -19.15 0.62 -23.70
C VAL A 48 -20.26 1.41 -23.03
N SER A 49 -21.50 1.16 -23.46
CA SER A 49 -22.70 1.78 -22.89
C SER A 49 -23.23 1.03 -21.67
N GLY A 50 -23.75 1.77 -20.70
CA GLY A 50 -24.37 1.23 -19.48
C GLY A 50 -23.43 1.19 -18.27
N PRO A 51 -23.92 0.72 -17.12
CA PRO A 51 -23.13 0.73 -15.89
C PRO A 51 -21.95 -0.27 -15.99
N PRO A 52 -20.78 0.09 -15.42
CA PRO A 52 -19.63 -0.80 -15.33
C PRO A 52 -19.96 -2.17 -14.73
N SER A 53 -19.20 -3.20 -15.12
CA SER A 53 -19.34 -4.56 -14.60
C SER A 53 -19.18 -4.63 -13.07
N THR A 54 -18.28 -3.81 -12.52
CA THR A 54 -18.01 -3.71 -11.09
C THR A 54 -19.17 -3.09 -10.31
N GLU A 55 -19.88 -2.11 -10.86
CA GLU A 55 -21.11 -1.57 -10.26
C GLU A 55 -22.23 -2.62 -10.22
N LYS A 56 -22.39 -3.39 -11.30
CA LYS A 56 -23.36 -4.49 -11.35
C LYS A 56 -23.00 -5.61 -10.37
N ALA A 57 -21.72 -5.89 -10.20
CA ALA A 57 -21.24 -6.87 -9.23
C ALA A 57 -21.55 -6.41 -7.79
N ALA A 58 -21.28 -5.13 -7.49
CA ALA A 58 -21.62 -4.53 -6.21
C ALA A 58 -23.13 -4.57 -5.93
N ASP A 59 -23.97 -4.21 -6.91
CA ASP A 59 -25.43 -4.23 -6.80
C ASP A 59 -25.97 -5.65 -6.56
N ARG A 60 -25.44 -6.66 -7.26
CA ARG A 60 -25.81 -8.06 -7.05
C ARG A 60 -25.38 -8.59 -5.69
N LEU A 61 -24.19 -8.22 -5.22
CA LEU A 61 -23.75 -8.61 -3.89
C LEU A 61 -24.64 -8.00 -2.80
N ALA A 62 -25.03 -6.74 -2.97
CA ALA A 62 -25.99 -6.07 -2.08
C ALA A 62 -27.35 -6.78 -2.08
N LEU A 63 -27.86 -7.17 -3.24
CA LEU A 63 -29.09 -7.97 -3.37
C LEU A 63 -28.97 -9.32 -2.66
N ALA A 64 -27.86 -10.03 -2.85
CA ALA A 64 -27.64 -11.35 -2.26
C ALA A 64 -27.49 -11.31 -0.73
N THR A 65 -26.90 -10.25 -0.18
CA THR A 65 -26.59 -10.15 1.26
C THR A 65 -27.68 -9.43 2.06
N GLY A 66 -28.31 -8.41 1.49
CA GLY A 66 -29.28 -7.55 2.18
C GLY A 66 -30.70 -7.60 1.61
N GLY A 67 -30.94 -8.42 0.57
CA GLY A 67 -32.25 -8.57 -0.07
C GLY A 67 -32.70 -7.38 -0.92
N HIS A 68 -31.90 -6.30 -0.99
CA HIS A 68 -32.27 -5.05 -1.68
C HIS A 68 -31.13 -4.54 -2.55
N GLY A 69 -31.50 -3.93 -3.68
CA GLY A 69 -30.55 -3.33 -4.61
C GLY A 69 -29.84 -2.12 -4.02
N MET A 70 -28.64 -1.83 -4.51
CA MET A 70 -27.87 -0.68 -4.09
C MET A 70 -28.44 0.60 -4.71
N PRO A 71 -28.64 1.68 -3.92
CA PRO A 71 -29.06 2.98 -4.43
C PRO A 71 -28.12 3.48 -5.53
N ARG A 72 -28.67 4.02 -6.64
CA ARG A 72 -27.89 4.46 -7.80
C ARG A 72 -26.76 5.43 -7.45
N LEU A 73 -26.97 6.30 -6.46
CA LEU A 73 -25.98 7.26 -5.98
C LEU A 73 -24.72 6.60 -5.36
N ARG A 74 -24.86 5.39 -4.79
CA ARG A 74 -23.77 4.65 -4.14
C ARG A 74 -23.06 3.67 -5.07
N ARG A 75 -23.68 3.31 -6.21
CA ARG A 75 -23.16 2.30 -7.15
C ARG A 75 -21.76 2.61 -7.65
N PRO A 76 -21.42 3.84 -8.10
CA PRO A 76 -20.06 4.11 -8.59
C PRO A 76 -18.98 3.90 -7.52
N ALA A 77 -19.25 4.37 -6.30
CA ALA A 77 -18.32 4.22 -5.18
C ALA A 77 -18.12 2.73 -4.79
N ALA A 78 -19.20 1.95 -4.81
CA ALA A 78 -19.13 0.51 -4.55
C ALA A 78 -18.49 -0.28 -5.70
N GLY A 79 -18.72 0.12 -6.95
CA GLY A 79 -18.06 -0.44 -8.11
C GLY A 79 -16.53 -0.25 -8.04
N GLU A 80 -16.07 0.95 -7.69
CA GLU A 80 -14.65 1.22 -7.51
C GLU A 80 -14.05 0.42 -6.33
N THR A 81 -14.81 0.25 -5.25
CA THR A 81 -14.41 -0.62 -4.11
C THR A 81 -14.26 -2.08 -4.57
N VAL A 82 -15.22 -2.59 -5.35
CA VAL A 82 -15.14 -3.93 -5.94
C VAL A 82 -13.92 -4.05 -6.86
N HIS A 83 -13.65 -3.03 -7.68
CA HIS A 83 -12.49 -3.02 -8.57
C HIS A 83 -11.18 -3.16 -7.79
N ASN A 84 -10.99 -2.35 -6.75
CA ASN A 84 -9.83 -2.40 -5.87
C ASN A 84 -9.65 -3.76 -5.18
N VAL A 85 -10.75 -4.35 -4.66
CA VAL A 85 -10.73 -5.66 -4.01
C VAL A 85 -10.37 -6.77 -5.00
N VAL A 86 -10.99 -6.77 -6.18
CA VAL A 86 -10.68 -7.75 -7.24
C VAL A 86 -9.23 -7.61 -7.70
N GLY A 87 -8.75 -6.38 -7.92
CA GLY A 87 -7.36 -6.12 -8.27
C GLY A 87 -6.38 -6.63 -7.23
N ALA A 88 -6.64 -6.40 -5.94
CA ALA A 88 -5.85 -6.95 -4.85
C ALA A 88 -5.84 -8.49 -4.88
N LEU A 89 -7.00 -9.14 -4.98
CA LEU A 89 -7.11 -10.60 -5.02
C LEU A 89 -6.38 -11.23 -6.21
N VAL A 90 -6.56 -10.65 -7.40
CA VAL A 90 -5.88 -11.06 -8.63
C VAL A 90 -4.36 -10.88 -8.51
N GLY A 91 -3.90 -9.77 -7.91
CA GLY A 91 -2.49 -9.57 -7.57
C GLY A 91 -1.96 -10.58 -6.55
N GLY A 92 -2.76 -10.96 -5.55
CA GLY A 92 -2.42 -12.00 -4.57
C GLY A 92 -2.20 -13.35 -5.22
N ALA A 93 -3.10 -13.75 -6.12
CA ALA A 93 -2.96 -14.96 -6.91
C ALA A 93 -1.71 -14.93 -7.80
N TYR A 94 -1.43 -13.79 -8.44
CA TYR A 94 -0.20 -13.58 -9.21
C TYR A 94 1.06 -13.65 -8.34
N GLY A 95 1.01 -13.11 -7.12
CA GLY A 95 2.11 -13.19 -6.16
C GLY A 95 2.43 -14.61 -5.73
N VAL A 96 1.40 -15.44 -5.49
CA VAL A 96 1.58 -16.88 -5.26
C VAL A 96 2.17 -17.57 -6.49
N ALA A 97 1.62 -17.29 -7.68
CA ALA A 97 2.10 -17.87 -8.93
C ALA A 97 3.58 -17.53 -9.21
N ALA A 98 4.00 -16.30 -8.90
CA ALA A 98 5.39 -15.86 -9.06
C ALA A 98 6.39 -16.59 -8.14
N GLU A 99 5.96 -17.07 -6.97
CA GLU A 99 6.81 -17.89 -6.09
C GLU A 99 6.83 -19.37 -6.53
N VAL A 100 5.76 -19.86 -7.16
CA VAL A 100 5.67 -21.24 -7.67
C VAL A 100 6.44 -21.41 -8.97
N ASP A 101 6.26 -20.49 -9.93
CA ASP A 101 6.96 -20.48 -11.21
C ASP A 101 7.45 -19.07 -11.56
N PRO A 102 8.76 -18.78 -11.38
CA PRO A 102 9.33 -17.48 -11.70
C PRO A 102 9.12 -17.04 -13.15
N ARG A 103 8.85 -17.97 -14.07
CA ARG A 103 8.59 -17.67 -15.49
C ARG A 103 7.35 -16.80 -15.68
N VAL A 104 6.40 -16.85 -14.75
CA VAL A 104 5.17 -16.04 -14.75
C VAL A 104 5.47 -14.53 -14.69
N THR A 105 6.63 -14.16 -14.16
CA THR A 105 7.08 -12.75 -14.07
C THR A 105 7.82 -12.25 -15.31
N ARG A 106 8.06 -13.12 -16.30
CA ARG A 106 8.70 -12.73 -17.56
C ARG A 106 7.81 -11.73 -18.31
N GLY A 107 8.43 -10.71 -18.89
CA GLY A 107 7.70 -9.58 -19.50
C GLY A 107 7.24 -8.52 -18.50
N GLY A 108 7.74 -8.55 -17.26
CA GLY A 108 7.56 -7.47 -16.30
C GLY A 108 6.10 -7.21 -15.91
N GLY A 109 5.28 -8.26 -15.89
CA GLY A 109 3.85 -8.18 -15.56
C GLY A 109 2.93 -7.81 -16.73
N ALA A 110 3.45 -7.41 -17.90
CA ALA A 110 2.61 -7.09 -19.05
C ALA A 110 1.81 -8.30 -19.56
N ALA A 111 2.46 -9.47 -19.67
CA ALA A 111 1.80 -10.72 -20.06
C ALA A 111 0.72 -11.13 -19.05
N PHE A 112 1.01 -11.01 -17.76
CA PHE A 112 0.03 -11.21 -16.69
C PHE A 112 -1.17 -10.26 -16.82
N GLY A 113 -0.91 -8.97 -17.09
CA GLY A 113 -1.96 -7.99 -17.34
C GLY A 113 -2.87 -8.39 -18.51
N ALA A 114 -2.29 -8.78 -19.65
CA ALA A 114 -3.06 -9.26 -20.79
C ALA A 114 -3.89 -10.51 -20.46
N VAL A 115 -3.32 -11.47 -19.74
CA VAL A 115 -4.05 -12.66 -19.26
C VAL A 115 -5.18 -12.27 -18.31
N ALA A 116 -4.95 -11.31 -17.41
CA ALA A 116 -5.96 -10.81 -16.50
C ALA A 116 -7.12 -10.15 -17.26
N ALA A 117 -6.85 -9.39 -18.33
CA ALA A 117 -7.90 -8.86 -19.21
C ALA A 117 -8.74 -10.00 -19.82
N THR A 118 -8.11 -11.00 -20.43
CA THR A 118 -8.85 -12.13 -21.02
C THR A 118 -9.67 -12.88 -19.98
N VAL A 119 -9.06 -13.23 -18.84
CA VAL A 119 -9.72 -14.01 -17.79
C VAL A 119 -10.84 -13.18 -17.15
N VAL A 120 -10.55 -11.99 -16.65
CA VAL A 120 -11.53 -11.19 -15.91
C VAL A 120 -12.59 -10.60 -16.84
N ASP A 121 -12.18 -9.85 -17.86
CA ASP A 121 -13.12 -9.07 -18.68
C ASP A 121 -13.79 -9.90 -19.77
N GLU A 122 -13.10 -10.86 -20.38
CA GLU A 122 -13.64 -11.61 -21.53
C GLU A 122 -14.28 -12.94 -21.13
N THR A 123 -13.92 -13.53 -19.98
CA THR A 123 -14.52 -14.79 -19.50
C THR A 123 -15.38 -14.62 -18.26
N LEU A 124 -14.85 -14.12 -17.14
CA LEU A 124 -15.59 -14.08 -15.87
C LEU A 124 -16.75 -13.07 -15.92
N VAL A 125 -16.51 -11.85 -16.39
CA VAL A 125 -17.55 -10.81 -16.47
C VAL A 125 -18.74 -11.27 -17.33
N PRO A 126 -18.57 -11.86 -18.53
CA PRO A 126 -19.68 -12.42 -19.31
C PRO A 126 -20.28 -13.69 -18.69
N ALA A 127 -19.47 -14.61 -18.15
CA ALA A 127 -19.96 -15.84 -17.53
C ALA A 127 -20.89 -15.55 -16.34
N PHE A 128 -20.54 -14.54 -15.53
CA PHE A 128 -21.40 -14.06 -14.46
C PHE A 128 -22.51 -13.13 -14.94
N ARG A 129 -22.69 -12.88 -16.25
CA ARG A 129 -23.70 -11.97 -16.80
C ARG A 129 -23.59 -10.53 -16.28
N LEU A 130 -22.36 -10.06 -16.03
CA LEU A 130 -22.07 -8.70 -15.57
C LEU A 130 -21.75 -7.76 -16.75
N GLY A 131 -21.31 -8.30 -17.88
CA GLY A 131 -21.02 -7.56 -19.11
C GLY A 131 -21.52 -8.27 -20.36
N ALA A 132 -21.45 -7.58 -21.49
CA ALA A 132 -21.67 -8.21 -22.78
C ALA A 132 -20.47 -9.11 -23.13
N PRO A 133 -20.67 -10.23 -23.84
CA PRO A 133 -19.57 -11.03 -24.35
C PRO A 133 -18.68 -10.25 -25.31
N PHE A 134 -17.42 -10.69 -25.49
CA PHE A 134 -16.42 -9.97 -26.28
C PHE A 134 -16.91 -9.65 -27.72
N TRP A 135 -17.65 -10.55 -28.37
CA TRP A 135 -18.15 -10.35 -29.74
C TRP A 135 -19.30 -9.33 -29.87
N LYS A 136 -19.86 -8.84 -28.75
CA LYS A 136 -20.89 -7.79 -28.74
C LYS A 136 -20.35 -6.42 -28.32
N ALA A 137 -19.10 -6.36 -27.89
CA ALA A 137 -18.47 -5.13 -27.44
C ALA A 137 -17.97 -4.28 -28.63
N PRO A 138 -17.88 -2.95 -28.50
CA PRO A 138 -17.30 -2.09 -29.53
C PRO A 138 -15.86 -2.50 -29.85
N LEU A 139 -15.44 -2.44 -31.12
CA LEU A 139 -14.07 -2.82 -31.53
C LEU A 139 -12.97 -2.08 -30.77
N PHE A 140 -13.17 -0.80 -30.44
CA PHE A 140 -12.21 0.01 -29.66
C PHE A 140 -12.15 -0.38 -28.16
N SER A 141 -13.14 -1.10 -27.65
CA SER A 141 -13.18 -1.47 -26.21
C SER A 141 -12.11 -2.50 -25.85
N HIS A 142 -11.75 -3.38 -26.79
CA HIS A 142 -10.72 -4.40 -26.60
C HIS A 142 -9.32 -3.80 -26.41
N PRO A 143 -8.75 -3.03 -27.36
CA PRO A 143 -7.42 -2.47 -27.16
C PRO A 143 -7.37 -1.52 -25.96
N TYR A 144 -8.47 -0.81 -25.66
CA TYR A 144 -8.59 0.00 -24.45
C TYR A 144 -8.49 -0.84 -23.16
N SER A 145 -9.25 -1.94 -23.06
CA SER A 145 -9.20 -2.83 -21.90
C SER A 145 -7.83 -3.49 -21.74
N TYR A 146 -7.29 -4.07 -22.82
CA TYR A 146 -5.98 -4.73 -22.78
C TYR A 146 -4.86 -3.76 -22.41
N LEU A 147 -4.87 -2.53 -22.96
CA LEU A 147 -3.86 -1.53 -22.61
C LEU A 147 -3.95 -1.12 -21.12
N SER A 148 -5.17 -0.91 -20.63
CA SER A 148 -5.41 -0.61 -19.21
C SER A 148 -4.91 -1.75 -18.30
N HIS A 149 -5.14 -3.01 -18.70
CA HIS A 149 -4.68 -4.17 -17.94
C HIS A 149 -3.16 -4.42 -18.06
N VAL A 150 -2.52 -4.03 -19.16
CA VAL A 150 -1.05 -4.03 -19.25
C VAL A 150 -0.47 -3.01 -18.26
N VAL A 151 -1.09 -1.83 -18.10
CA VAL A 151 -0.71 -0.87 -17.05
C VAL A 151 -0.90 -1.49 -15.66
N PHE A 152 -2.05 -2.13 -15.40
CA PHE A 152 -2.29 -2.87 -14.17
C PHE A 152 -1.17 -3.89 -13.89
N GLY A 153 -0.91 -4.80 -14.83
CA GLY A 153 0.04 -5.89 -14.65
C GLY A 153 1.48 -5.41 -14.48
N THR A 154 1.92 -4.40 -15.23
CA THR A 154 3.28 -3.84 -15.13
C THR A 154 3.51 -3.15 -13.79
N VAL A 155 2.54 -2.35 -13.33
CA VAL A 155 2.59 -1.70 -12.02
C VAL A 155 2.51 -2.74 -10.89
N THR A 156 1.65 -3.75 -11.01
CA THR A 156 1.57 -4.86 -10.06
C THR A 156 2.90 -5.61 -9.96
N GLU A 157 3.59 -5.94 -11.05
CA GLU A 157 4.88 -6.62 -10.93
C GLU A 157 5.96 -5.73 -10.30
N ALA A 158 6.03 -4.46 -10.66
CA ALA A 158 6.97 -3.51 -10.06
C ALA A 158 6.72 -3.35 -8.55
N ALA A 159 5.47 -3.16 -8.15
CA ALA A 159 5.06 -3.05 -6.76
C ALA A 159 5.28 -4.36 -5.99
N ARG A 160 5.01 -5.52 -6.61
CA ARG A 160 5.21 -6.85 -5.99
C ARG A 160 6.68 -7.06 -5.65
N LYS A 161 7.61 -6.76 -6.59
CA LYS A 161 9.06 -6.83 -6.31
C LYS A 161 9.49 -5.91 -5.18
N LEU A 162 8.87 -4.73 -5.07
CA LEU A 162 9.14 -3.81 -3.96
C LEU A 162 8.63 -4.39 -2.63
N PHE A 163 7.33 -4.70 -2.53
CA PHE A 163 6.73 -5.20 -1.29
C PHE A 163 7.31 -6.54 -0.85
N ARG A 164 7.66 -7.44 -1.79
CA ARG A 164 8.27 -8.72 -1.48
C ARG A 164 9.63 -8.55 -0.80
N ARG A 165 10.46 -7.62 -1.29
CA ARG A 165 11.75 -7.27 -0.67
C ARG A 165 11.53 -6.67 0.71
N VAL A 166 10.60 -5.71 0.83
CA VAL A 166 10.31 -5.06 2.11
C VAL A 166 9.80 -6.07 3.14
N PHE A 167 8.83 -6.92 2.80
CA PHE A 167 8.30 -7.90 3.75
C PHE A 167 9.34 -8.96 4.17
N GLN A 168 10.26 -9.32 3.27
CA GLN A 168 11.40 -10.15 3.62
C GLN A 168 12.36 -9.44 4.59
N GLN A 169 12.64 -8.15 4.38
CA GLN A 169 13.41 -7.33 5.31
C GLN A 169 12.70 -7.20 6.66
N VAL A 170 11.38 -6.97 6.67
CA VAL A 170 10.56 -6.93 7.89
C VAL A 170 10.70 -8.23 8.67
N GLN A 171 10.56 -9.38 8.00
CA GLN A 171 10.68 -10.69 8.65
C GLN A 171 12.09 -10.87 9.25
N SER A 172 13.12 -10.51 8.49
CA SER A 172 14.51 -10.61 8.93
C SER A 172 14.82 -9.69 10.12
N GLY A 173 14.33 -8.44 10.10
CA GLY A 173 14.49 -7.50 11.20
C GLY A 173 13.67 -7.86 12.44
N ALA A 174 12.47 -8.42 12.25
CA ALA A 174 11.67 -8.97 13.35
C ALA A 174 12.39 -10.15 14.02
N ASP A 175 13.03 -11.03 13.24
CA ASP A 175 13.88 -12.10 13.78
C ASP A 175 15.04 -11.54 14.63
N VAL A 176 15.67 -10.43 14.24
CA VAL A 176 16.72 -9.77 15.03
C VAL A 176 16.16 -9.32 16.39
N VAL A 177 15.05 -8.58 16.40
CA VAL A 177 14.42 -8.06 17.62
C VAL A 177 13.92 -9.19 18.53
N LEU A 178 13.32 -10.24 17.96
CA LEU A 178 12.78 -11.36 18.74
C LEU A 178 13.87 -12.26 19.32
N ARG A 179 15.04 -12.37 18.68
CA ARG A 179 16.13 -13.23 19.11
C ARG A 179 17.17 -12.53 19.99
N GLN A 180 17.21 -11.20 19.99
CA GLN A 180 18.11 -10.41 20.83
C GLN A 180 17.28 -9.61 21.86
N PRO A 181 17.20 -10.07 23.13
CA PRO A 181 16.49 -9.35 24.20
C PRO A 181 17.12 -8.00 24.55
N GLU A 182 18.43 -7.84 24.29
CA GLU A 182 19.13 -6.57 24.40
C GLU A 182 19.17 -5.89 23.03
N PRO A 183 18.81 -4.60 22.93
CA PRO A 183 18.75 -3.92 21.64
C PRO A 183 20.14 -3.97 20.97
N PRO A 184 20.23 -4.19 19.66
CA PRO A 184 21.47 -3.99 18.92
C PRO A 184 21.82 -2.51 19.03
N VAL A 185 22.58 -2.16 20.06
CA VAL A 185 23.15 -0.82 20.17
C VAL A 185 24.15 -0.75 19.04
N VAL A 186 23.83 0.02 18.00
CA VAL A 186 24.84 0.45 17.03
C VAL A 186 25.86 1.27 17.81
N THR A 187 26.90 0.61 18.31
CA THR A 187 27.98 1.20 19.12
C THR A 187 29.12 1.71 18.25
N GLU A 188 29.24 1.20 17.02
CA GLU A 188 30.27 1.61 16.08
C GLU A 188 29.66 2.40 14.92
N PRO A 189 30.23 3.56 14.55
CA PRO A 189 29.89 4.23 13.30
C PRO A 189 30.17 3.25 12.16
N PRO A 190 29.16 2.90 11.36
CA PRO A 190 29.35 1.93 10.30
C PRO A 190 30.36 2.47 9.30
N ALA A 191 31.31 1.62 8.90
CA ALA A 191 32.22 1.87 7.81
C ALA A 191 31.41 2.01 6.51
N ARG A 192 30.93 3.24 6.24
CA ARG A 192 29.89 3.57 5.24
C ARG A 192 28.65 2.67 5.36
N ASP A 193 27.71 3.06 6.20
CA ASP A 193 26.39 2.44 6.16
C ASP A 193 25.76 2.62 4.77
N PRO A 194 25.25 1.54 4.15
CA PRO A 194 24.32 1.69 3.05
C PRO A 194 23.11 2.45 3.60
N GLN A 195 22.88 3.68 3.13
CA GLN A 195 21.64 4.38 3.45
C GLN A 195 20.47 3.45 3.12
N PRO A 196 19.42 3.37 3.97
CA PRO A 196 18.27 2.54 3.66
C PRO A 196 17.73 2.95 2.29
N PRO A 197 17.28 1.98 1.47
CA PRO A 197 16.83 2.28 0.13
C PRO A 197 15.71 3.33 0.17
N LEU A 198 15.75 4.29 -0.76
CA LEU A 198 14.78 5.39 -0.85
C LEU A 198 13.32 4.91 -0.87
N SER A 199 13.10 3.67 -1.31
CA SER A 199 11.78 3.04 -1.26
C SER A 199 11.25 2.82 0.16
N LEU A 200 12.10 2.54 1.15
CA LEU A 200 11.68 2.45 2.55
C LEU A 200 11.33 3.84 3.09
N ALA A 201 12.13 4.86 2.78
CA ALA A 201 11.81 6.24 3.15
C ALA A 201 10.47 6.69 2.54
N PHE A 202 10.22 6.35 1.26
CA PHE A 202 8.94 6.59 0.60
C PHE A 202 7.78 5.86 1.29
N LEU A 203 7.93 4.56 1.60
CA LEU A 203 6.88 3.78 2.27
C LEU A 203 6.58 4.26 3.69
N LEU A 204 7.61 4.65 4.44
CA LEU A 204 7.44 5.27 5.76
C LEU A 204 6.71 6.62 5.63
N GLY A 205 7.08 7.43 4.64
CA GLY A 205 6.37 8.66 4.31
C GLY A 205 4.91 8.40 3.93
N ALA A 206 4.63 7.34 3.17
CA ALA A 206 3.27 6.97 2.80
C ALA A 206 2.36 6.70 4.01
N CYS A 207 2.92 6.24 5.13
CA CYS A 207 2.18 6.10 6.39
C CYS A 207 1.69 7.45 6.96
N ALA A 208 2.35 8.57 6.63
CA ALA A 208 1.89 9.91 7.00
C ALA A 208 0.56 10.29 6.32
N GLY A 209 0.25 9.70 5.16
CA GLY A 209 -0.97 9.97 4.38
C GLY A 209 -2.25 9.78 5.19
N PRO A 210 -2.53 8.55 5.68
CA PRO A 210 -3.66 8.31 6.57
C PRO A 210 -3.47 8.94 7.97
N ARG A 211 -2.24 8.96 8.51
CA ARG A 211 -1.95 9.49 9.86
C ARG A 211 -0.64 10.24 9.94
N THR A 212 -0.73 11.55 10.16
CA THR A 212 0.40 12.48 10.18
C THR A 212 1.45 12.08 11.23
N SER A 213 1.01 11.68 12.42
CA SER A 213 1.87 11.35 13.55
C SER A 213 2.50 9.96 13.49
N ALA A 214 1.93 9.03 12.69
CA ALA A 214 2.33 7.63 12.70
C ALA A 214 3.83 7.42 12.40
N PRO A 215 4.38 7.92 11.27
CA PRO A 215 5.80 7.69 10.99
C PRO A 215 6.72 8.46 11.95
N LEU A 216 6.33 9.64 12.44
CA LEU A 216 7.12 10.40 13.43
C LEU A 216 7.23 9.67 14.77
N ALA A 217 6.11 9.12 15.27
CA ALA A 217 6.09 8.37 16.51
C ALA A 217 6.95 7.11 16.40
N LEU A 218 6.80 6.35 15.31
CA LEU A 218 7.55 5.11 15.12
C LEU A 218 9.05 5.35 14.90
N VAL A 219 9.43 6.38 14.15
CA VAL A 219 10.85 6.77 14.00
C VAL A 219 11.43 7.25 15.33
N SER A 220 10.68 8.00 16.13
CA SER A 220 11.16 8.46 17.45
C SER A 220 11.42 7.27 18.38
N TRP A 221 10.53 6.28 18.39
CA TRP A 221 10.73 5.02 19.11
C TRP A 221 11.90 4.22 18.56
N ALA A 222 11.99 4.03 17.25
CA ALA A 222 13.09 3.30 16.62
C ALA A 222 14.45 3.95 16.90
N ALA A 223 14.55 5.27 16.81
CA ALA A 223 15.75 6.01 17.20
C ALA A 223 16.07 5.87 18.71
N ARG A 224 15.06 5.94 19.58
CA ARG A 224 15.22 5.81 21.04
C ARG A 224 15.66 4.40 21.46
N LEU A 225 15.23 3.38 20.73
CA LEU A 225 15.59 1.97 20.90
C LEU A 225 16.93 1.62 20.23
N GLY A 226 17.55 2.56 19.51
CA GLY A 226 18.83 2.36 18.84
C GLY A 226 18.74 1.62 17.51
N TRP A 227 17.54 1.41 16.96
CA TRP A 227 17.33 0.74 15.67
C TRP A 227 17.72 1.61 14.48
N ILE A 228 17.71 2.94 14.67
CA ILE A 228 18.09 3.93 13.67
C ILE A 228 19.08 4.89 14.32
N ASP A 229 20.25 5.05 13.71
CA ASP A 229 21.25 5.98 14.22
C ASP A 229 21.06 7.40 13.67
N VAL A 230 20.41 8.25 14.46
CA VAL A 230 20.29 9.70 14.19
C VAL A 230 21.33 10.53 14.95
N LYS A 231 22.29 9.90 15.64
CA LYS A 231 23.23 10.62 16.51
C LYS A 231 24.12 11.56 15.70
N GLY A 232 24.43 12.70 16.31
CA GLY A 232 25.18 13.78 15.69
C GLY A 232 24.47 14.49 14.53
N SER A 233 23.28 14.06 14.09
CA SER A 233 22.51 14.71 13.02
C SER A 233 21.63 15.85 13.56
N PRO A 234 21.11 16.74 12.69
CA PRO A 234 20.09 17.72 13.09
C PRO A 234 18.82 17.08 13.69
N LEU A 235 18.56 15.80 13.40
CA LEU A 235 17.41 15.05 13.88
C LEU A 235 17.70 14.20 15.13
N ALA A 236 18.86 14.39 15.78
CA ALA A 236 19.24 13.64 16.98
C ALA A 236 18.21 13.74 18.12
N PHE A 237 17.44 14.83 18.17
CA PHE A 237 16.37 15.03 19.17
C PHE A 237 15.26 13.96 19.08
N LEU A 238 15.03 13.35 17.91
CA LEU A 238 14.01 12.31 17.71
C LEU A 238 14.27 11.06 18.56
N GLY A 239 15.54 10.75 18.85
CA GLY A 239 15.91 9.64 19.73
C GLY A 239 15.79 9.94 21.23
N SER A 240 15.30 11.12 21.62
CA SER A 240 15.20 11.53 23.03
C SER A 240 13.91 11.03 23.70
N ALA A 241 13.95 10.85 25.02
CA ALA A 241 12.75 10.53 25.80
C ALA A 241 11.65 11.59 25.66
N ARG A 242 12.03 12.85 25.45
CA ARG A 242 11.10 13.97 25.22
C ARG A 242 10.38 13.85 23.88
N ALA A 243 11.08 13.47 22.81
CA ALA A 243 10.45 13.27 21.51
C ALA A 243 9.41 12.15 21.56
N VAL A 244 9.74 11.03 22.21
CA VAL A 244 8.79 9.93 22.44
C VAL A 244 7.59 10.36 23.29
N SER A 245 7.82 11.12 24.37
CA SER A 245 6.73 11.60 25.24
C SER A 245 5.81 12.62 24.58
N VAL A 246 6.23 13.28 23.49
CA VAL A 246 5.39 14.22 22.72
C VAL A 246 4.70 13.52 21.55
N THR A 247 5.45 12.73 20.77
CA THR A 247 4.92 12.08 19.56
C THR A 247 3.92 10.97 19.88
N THR A 248 4.08 10.27 21.02
CA THR A 248 3.16 9.19 21.41
C THR A 248 1.76 9.73 21.78
N PRO A 249 1.60 10.75 22.66
CA PRO A 249 0.29 11.35 22.88
C PRO A 249 -0.30 12.00 21.64
N MET A 250 0.53 12.59 20.77
CA MET A 250 0.07 13.13 19.48
C MET A 250 -0.52 12.02 18.59
N ALA A 251 0.11 10.84 18.55
CA ALA A 251 -0.40 9.68 17.84
C ALA A 251 -1.71 9.14 18.41
N ILE A 252 -1.80 9.04 19.73
CA ILE A 252 -3.04 8.63 20.41
C ILE A 252 -4.14 9.69 20.17
N GLY A 253 -3.81 10.97 20.27
CA GLY A 253 -4.73 12.08 20.03
C GLY A 253 -5.27 12.08 18.60
N GLU A 254 -4.43 11.87 17.59
CA GLU A 254 -4.86 11.76 16.20
C GLU A 254 -5.82 10.57 16.00
N LEU A 255 -5.62 9.44 16.69
CA LEU A 255 -6.55 8.30 16.67
C LEU A 255 -7.91 8.63 17.29
N VAL A 256 -7.93 9.36 18.41
CA VAL A 256 -9.16 9.70 19.14
C VAL A 256 -9.95 10.79 18.39
N VAL A 257 -9.29 11.88 18.01
CA VAL A 257 -9.93 13.01 17.30
C VAL A 257 -10.52 12.56 15.97
N ASP A 258 -9.90 11.59 15.30
CA ASP A 258 -10.41 11.06 14.04
C ASP A 258 -11.75 10.35 14.14
N LYS A 259 -12.13 9.87 15.32
CA LYS A 259 -13.41 9.18 15.54
C LYS A 259 -14.51 10.12 16.03
N LEU A 260 -14.20 11.40 16.28
CA LEU A 260 -15.18 12.39 16.71
C LEU A 260 -16.01 12.92 15.52
N PRO A 261 -17.30 13.27 15.72
CA PRO A 261 -18.20 13.72 14.65
C PRO A 261 -17.81 15.06 13.98
N SER A 262 -16.74 15.71 14.44
CA SER A 262 -16.25 16.99 13.93
C SER A 262 -14.79 16.83 13.51
N THR A 263 -14.57 16.63 12.21
CA THR A 263 -13.23 16.64 11.62
C THR A 263 -13.20 17.63 10.44
N PRO A 264 -12.33 18.67 10.47
CA PRO A 264 -12.05 19.50 9.30
C PRO A 264 -11.55 18.64 8.13
N SER A 265 -11.77 19.09 6.88
CA SER A 265 -11.45 18.25 5.72
C SER A 265 -9.94 17.93 5.66
N ARG A 266 -9.63 16.64 5.46
CA ARG A 266 -8.26 16.11 5.48
C ARG A 266 -7.39 16.59 4.31
N THR A 267 -7.95 17.27 3.33
CA THR A 267 -7.25 17.83 2.16
C THR A 267 -6.95 19.32 2.29
N GLN A 268 -7.22 19.93 3.45
CA GLN A 268 -6.80 21.30 3.71
C GLN A 268 -5.29 21.44 3.56
N ALA A 269 -4.86 22.54 2.94
CA ALA A 269 -3.46 22.79 2.61
C ALA A 269 -2.53 22.62 3.83
N VAL A 270 -2.98 23.06 5.01
CA VAL A 270 -2.24 22.90 6.27
C VAL A 270 -2.07 21.43 6.66
N GLY A 271 -3.12 20.61 6.53
CA GLY A 271 -3.06 19.18 6.82
C GLY A 271 -2.17 18.41 5.85
N VAL A 272 -2.21 18.75 4.55
CA VAL A 272 -1.30 18.16 3.55
C VAL A 272 0.15 18.55 3.84
N ALA A 273 0.41 19.82 4.12
CA ALA A 273 1.75 20.31 4.45
C ALA A 273 2.32 19.59 5.70
N ALA A 274 1.50 19.40 6.74
CA ALA A 274 1.91 18.68 7.94
C ALA A 274 2.29 17.21 7.64
N ARG A 275 1.54 16.51 6.79
CA ARG A 275 1.86 15.13 6.36
C ARG A 275 3.14 15.06 5.55
N VAL A 276 3.30 15.97 4.60
CA VAL A 276 4.52 16.04 3.78
C VAL A 276 5.75 16.31 4.66
N ALA A 277 5.65 17.25 5.60
CA ALA A 277 6.71 17.53 6.56
C ALA A 277 7.02 16.31 7.46
N SER A 278 5.98 15.66 7.99
CA SER A 278 6.12 14.44 8.78
C SER A 278 6.83 13.32 7.99
N GLY A 279 6.41 13.08 6.75
CA GLY A 279 7.03 12.11 5.87
C GLY A 279 8.49 12.47 5.54
N ALA A 280 8.78 13.74 5.30
CA ALA A 280 10.13 14.22 5.04
C ALA A 280 11.07 13.99 6.23
N VAL A 281 10.64 14.42 7.43
CA VAL A 281 11.42 14.25 8.66
C VAL A 281 11.64 12.76 8.96
N SER A 282 10.60 11.95 8.85
CA SER A 282 10.67 10.51 9.11
C SER A 282 11.57 9.79 8.10
N GLY A 283 11.47 10.13 6.81
CA GLY A 283 12.32 9.59 5.76
C GLY A 283 13.79 9.97 5.93
N ALA A 284 14.09 11.23 6.26
CA ALA A 284 15.46 11.67 6.52
C ALA A 284 16.05 10.98 7.75
N ALA A 285 15.26 10.87 8.82
CA ALA A 285 15.66 10.20 10.06
C ALA A 285 15.98 8.72 9.84
N LEU A 286 15.15 8.01 9.05
CA LEU A 286 15.41 6.62 8.66
C LEU A 286 16.82 6.47 8.04
N ALA A 287 17.25 7.44 7.24
CA ALA A 287 18.57 7.49 6.61
C ALA A 287 19.64 8.26 7.42
N GLY A 288 19.57 8.22 8.75
CA GLY A 288 20.57 8.79 9.65
C GLY A 288 20.49 10.32 9.84
N GLY A 289 19.39 10.93 9.41
CA GLY A 289 19.03 12.32 9.71
C GLY A 289 19.70 13.39 8.86
N ARG A 290 20.43 13.02 7.79
CA ARG A 290 21.15 13.96 6.91
C ARG A 290 20.85 13.82 5.41
N SER A 291 20.09 12.80 5.01
CA SER A 291 19.86 12.49 3.60
C SER A 291 18.69 13.31 3.02
N PRO A 292 18.94 14.32 2.16
CA PRO A 292 17.87 15.07 1.52
C PRO A 292 17.09 14.19 0.53
N GLN A 293 17.73 13.20 -0.11
CA GLN A 293 17.04 12.28 -1.01
C GLN A 293 16.01 11.44 -0.25
N ALA A 294 16.35 10.95 0.95
CA ALA A 294 15.41 10.21 1.79
C ALA A 294 14.28 11.10 2.32
N ALA A 295 14.57 12.36 2.65
CA ALA A 295 13.55 13.34 3.01
C ALA A 295 12.56 13.58 1.84
N LEU A 296 13.07 13.79 0.63
CA LEU A 296 12.24 13.99 -0.56
C LEU A 296 11.42 12.74 -0.89
N ALA A 297 12.00 11.54 -0.75
CA ALA A 297 11.28 10.28 -0.93
C ALA A 297 10.13 10.14 0.09
N GLY A 298 10.38 10.42 1.37
CA GLY A 298 9.34 10.41 2.40
C GLY A 298 8.26 11.47 2.19
N ALA A 299 8.64 12.68 1.78
CA ALA A 299 7.71 13.73 1.39
C ALA A 299 6.79 13.29 0.23
N ALA A 300 7.38 12.70 -0.82
CA ALA A 300 6.65 12.19 -1.96
C ALA A 300 5.69 11.05 -1.58
N GLY A 301 6.14 10.13 -0.72
CA GLY A 301 5.32 9.05 -0.18
C GLY A 301 4.09 9.58 0.54
N ALA A 302 4.28 10.55 1.44
CA ALA A 302 3.19 11.20 2.18
C ALA A 302 2.19 11.88 1.25
N LEU A 303 2.68 12.60 0.24
CA LEU A 303 1.85 13.30 -0.73
C LEU A 303 0.99 12.32 -1.54
N VAL A 304 1.61 11.30 -2.13
CA VAL A 304 0.92 10.28 -2.92
C VAL A 304 -0.14 9.56 -2.08
N ALA A 305 0.23 9.10 -0.88
CA ALA A 305 -0.68 8.39 0.00
C ALA A 305 -1.84 9.25 0.52
N THR A 306 -1.63 10.57 0.69
CA THR A 306 -2.71 11.49 1.10
C THR A 306 -3.82 11.53 0.05
N PHE A 307 -3.50 11.67 -1.23
CA PHE A 307 -4.51 11.78 -2.29
C PHE A 307 -5.10 10.42 -2.69
N VAL A 308 -4.25 9.40 -2.82
CA VAL A 308 -4.69 8.03 -3.15
C VAL A 308 -5.54 7.47 -2.02
N GLY A 309 -5.05 7.55 -0.77
CA GLY A 309 -5.77 7.08 0.41
C GLY A 309 -7.11 7.78 0.59
N HIS A 310 -7.15 9.12 0.46
CA HIS A 310 -8.42 9.86 0.54
C HIS A 310 -9.45 9.39 -0.51
N SER A 311 -9.00 9.13 -1.74
CA SER A 311 -9.86 8.65 -2.82
C SER A 311 -10.44 7.27 -2.48
N ILE A 312 -9.59 6.32 -2.08
CA ILE A 312 -10.01 4.96 -1.70
C ILE A 312 -10.95 5.02 -0.48
N ARG A 313 -10.62 5.80 0.55
CA ARG A 313 -11.42 5.94 1.77
C ARG A 313 -12.82 6.45 1.46
N THR A 314 -12.91 7.56 0.73
CA THR A 314 -14.20 8.20 0.45
C THR A 314 -15.09 7.32 -0.40
N GLN A 315 -14.52 6.59 -1.37
CA GLN A 315 -15.26 5.60 -2.16
C GLN A 315 -15.74 4.45 -1.28
N THR A 316 -14.86 3.88 -0.46
CA THR A 316 -15.17 2.73 0.40
C THR A 316 -16.20 3.10 1.47
N ALA A 317 -16.04 4.24 2.14
CA ALA A 317 -16.98 4.73 3.15
C ALA A 317 -18.37 5.00 2.56
N ARG A 318 -18.46 5.58 1.35
CA ARG A 318 -19.74 5.75 0.63
C ARG A 318 -20.33 4.40 0.19
N ALA A 319 -19.49 3.46 -0.23
CA ALA A 319 -19.91 2.12 -0.63
C ALA A 319 -20.55 1.35 0.53
N PHE A 320 -19.95 1.37 1.72
CA PHE A 320 -20.47 0.67 2.91
C PHE A 320 -21.48 1.49 3.72
N GLY A 321 -21.49 2.82 3.59
CA GLY A 321 -22.32 3.71 4.41
C GLY A 321 -21.86 3.76 5.87
N ARG A 322 -20.65 3.27 6.14
CA ARG A 322 -20.01 3.18 7.45
C ARG A 322 -18.56 3.63 7.31
N ASP A 323 -18.22 4.71 7.99
CA ASP A 323 -16.87 5.29 7.93
C ASP A 323 -15.91 4.68 8.96
N PHE A 324 -16.44 4.23 10.11
CA PHE A 324 -15.63 3.73 11.22
C PHE A 324 -14.74 2.51 10.89
N PRO A 325 -15.23 1.43 10.25
CA PRO A 325 -14.39 0.26 9.95
C PRO A 325 -13.27 0.59 8.95
N VAL A 326 -13.57 1.43 7.95
CA VAL A 326 -12.58 1.89 6.96
C VAL A 326 -11.48 2.70 7.66
N ALA A 327 -11.88 3.59 8.56
CA ALA A 327 -10.94 4.37 9.35
C ALA A 327 -10.02 3.50 10.23
N ALA A 328 -10.55 2.44 10.84
CA ALA A 328 -9.75 1.52 11.65
C ALA A 328 -8.72 0.73 10.83
N VAL A 329 -9.08 0.32 9.60
CA VAL A 329 -8.14 -0.32 8.69
C VAL A 329 -7.03 0.65 8.26
N GLU A 330 -7.37 1.91 7.98
CA GLU A 330 -6.36 2.95 7.70
C GLU A 330 -5.40 3.16 8.87
N ASP A 331 -5.90 3.20 10.10
CA ASP A 331 -5.10 3.31 11.32
C ASP A 331 -4.09 2.17 11.42
N LEU A 332 -4.57 0.94 11.22
CA LEU A 332 -3.73 -0.25 11.26
C LEU A 332 -2.65 -0.23 10.18
N LEU A 333 -2.99 0.20 8.95
CA LEU A 333 -2.03 0.32 7.86
C LEU A 333 -1.00 1.44 8.12
N ALA A 334 -1.41 2.55 8.72
CA ALA A 334 -0.52 3.67 9.03
C ALA A 334 0.53 3.30 10.07
N PHE A 335 0.09 2.84 11.24
CA PHE A 335 0.98 2.50 12.35
C PHE A 335 1.70 1.18 12.13
N GLY A 336 0.98 0.15 11.65
CA GLY A 336 1.57 -1.15 11.31
C GLY A 336 2.57 -1.04 10.17
N GLY A 337 2.25 -0.27 9.12
CA GLY A 337 3.17 0.02 8.02
C GLY A 337 4.44 0.72 8.47
N ALA A 338 4.32 1.77 9.30
CA ALA A 338 5.47 2.49 9.82
C ALA A 338 6.37 1.60 10.71
N ALA A 339 5.76 0.76 11.55
CA ALA A 339 6.47 -0.20 12.38
C ALA A 339 7.20 -1.25 11.53
N MET A 340 6.54 -1.81 10.50
CA MET A 340 7.16 -2.72 9.55
C MET A 340 8.38 -2.08 8.87
N VAL A 341 8.26 -0.84 8.38
CA VAL A 341 9.40 -0.16 7.74
C VAL A 341 10.56 0.06 8.72
N CYS A 342 10.29 0.40 9.98
CA CYS A 342 11.35 0.53 10.99
C CYS A 342 12.03 -0.82 11.28
N LEU A 343 11.27 -1.93 11.33
CA LEU A 343 11.84 -3.27 11.45
C LEU A 343 12.68 -3.65 10.23
N ALA A 344 12.26 -3.27 9.03
CA ALA A 344 12.97 -3.58 7.79
C ALA A 344 14.40 -3.02 7.75
N VAL A 345 14.66 -1.91 8.46
CA VAL A 345 16.01 -1.30 8.56
C VAL A 345 16.98 -2.16 9.37
N LEU A 346 16.47 -3.01 10.28
CA LEU A 346 17.29 -3.94 11.06
C LEU A 346 17.69 -5.19 10.28
N ALA A 347 17.17 -5.39 9.08
CA ALA A 347 17.54 -6.53 8.25
C ALA A 347 19.06 -6.46 7.92
N PRO A 348 19.81 -7.56 8.08
CA PRO A 348 21.21 -7.59 7.70
C PRO A 348 21.37 -7.18 6.24
N ALA A 349 22.34 -6.31 5.94
CA ALA A 349 22.66 -5.98 4.56
C ALA A 349 23.03 -7.27 3.82
N ASP A 350 22.30 -7.58 2.75
CA ASP A 350 22.60 -8.73 1.89
C ASP A 350 24.02 -8.54 1.35
N ARG A 351 24.97 -9.35 1.82
CA ARG A 351 26.38 -9.28 1.42
C ARG A 351 26.66 -9.95 0.07
N SER A 352 25.63 -10.20 -0.73
CA SER A 352 25.76 -10.79 -2.06
C SER A 352 25.51 -9.74 -3.14
N GLY A 353 26.60 -9.30 -3.78
CA GLY A 353 26.56 -8.61 -5.06
C GLY A 353 26.13 -9.51 -6.21
#